data_AF-A0A7S0T2B8-F1
#
_entry.id   AF-A0A7S0T2B8-F1
#
_cell.length_a   1.000
_cell.length_b   1.000
_cell.length_c   1.000
_cell.angle_alpha   90.00
_cell.angle_beta   90.00
_cell.angle_gamma   90.00
#
_symmetry.space_group_name_H-M   'P 1'
#
loop_
_entity.id
_entity.type
_entity.pdbx_description
1 polymer ?
#
loop_
_entity_poly.entity_id
_entity_poly.type
_entity_poly.pdbx_seq_one_letter_code
_entity_poly.pdbx_strand_id
1 'polypeptide(L)'
;ACERLAKVLHAAAAAAGDPFPLTKVLMQVHEGVSNAAAADCPLLDLATGAVAPTVENVIHEDLCGLRFSLSATAFFQVNTCAAEVLYRLAGEWASPTGRSLLLDVCCGTGTIGLTLAAGVAKVVGVDIVANAIEDAQANAALNGIDNCEWVAGKAEDVLPALLTKYAPLIAPPPQDTLLPEASGLPPGRDAAAMDDAEASGGEEEEAAAAATA
;
A
#
# COMPACT_ATOMS: atom_id res chain seq x y z
N ALA A 1 -23.90 -6.95 -27.34
CA ALA A 1 -24.13 -7.64 -26.05
C ALA A 1 -23.85 -6.71 -24.87
N CYS A 2 -22.72 -5.99 -24.91
CA CYS A 2 -22.29 -5.00 -23.92
C CYS A 2 -23.34 -3.92 -23.59
N GLU A 3 -23.95 -3.27 -24.59
CA GLU A 3 -24.99 -2.25 -24.33
C GLU A 3 -26.21 -2.78 -23.58
N ARG A 4 -26.63 -4.02 -23.87
CA ARG A 4 -27.75 -4.64 -23.15
C ARG A 4 -27.37 -4.92 -21.70
N LEU A 5 -26.15 -5.42 -21.47
CA LEU A 5 -25.62 -5.65 -20.13
C LEU A 5 -25.54 -4.33 -19.34
N ALA A 6 -25.01 -3.25 -19.96
CA ALA A 6 -24.98 -1.93 -19.35
C ALA A 6 -26.38 -1.45 -18.93
N LYS A 7 -27.38 -1.55 -19.82
CA LYS A 7 -28.77 -1.15 -19.53
C LYS A 7 -29.35 -1.93 -18.35
N VAL A 8 -29.11 -3.24 -18.28
CA VAL A 8 -29.59 -4.08 -17.18
C VAL A 8 -28.93 -3.67 -15.86
N LEU A 9 -27.61 -3.44 -15.85
CA LEU A 9 -26.88 -3.02 -14.65
C LEU A 9 -27.33 -1.64 -14.14
N HIS A 10 -27.56 -0.67 -15.04
CA HIS A 10 -28.09 0.63 -14.66
C HIS A 10 -29.51 0.55 -14.08
N ALA A 11 -30.39 -0.23 -14.72
CA ALA A 11 -31.75 -0.42 -14.22
C ALA A 11 -31.76 -1.10 -12.83
N ALA A 12 -30.89 -2.09 -12.62
CA ALA A 12 -30.74 -2.77 -11.34
C ALA A 12 -30.20 -1.83 -10.26
N ALA A 13 -29.16 -1.03 -10.56
CA ALA A 13 -28.60 -0.06 -9.62
C ALA A 13 -29.64 1.00 -9.21
N ALA A 14 -30.45 1.50 -10.16
CA ALA A 14 -31.52 2.46 -9.88
C ALA A 14 -32.68 1.88 -9.06
N ALA A 15 -32.91 0.56 -9.14
CA ALA A 15 -33.97 -0.14 -8.41
C ALA A 15 -33.52 -0.65 -7.02
N ALA A 16 -32.23 -0.52 -6.67
CA ALA A 16 -31.72 -0.95 -5.39
C ALA A 16 -32.30 -0.12 -4.23
N GLY A 17 -32.55 -0.76 -3.08
CA GLY A 17 -33.14 -0.11 -1.90
C GLY A 17 -32.25 0.97 -1.26
N ASP A 18 -30.96 0.95 -1.59
CA ASP A 18 -29.99 2.01 -1.31
C ASP A 18 -29.22 2.30 -2.62
N PRO A 19 -29.71 3.23 -3.46
CA PRO A 19 -29.14 3.46 -4.78
C PRO A 19 -27.79 4.17 -4.64
N PHE A 20 -26.70 3.46 -4.92
CA PHE A 20 -25.40 4.09 -5.11
C PHE A 20 -25.38 4.84 -6.47
N PRO A 21 -24.73 6.02 -6.56
CA PRO A 21 -24.64 6.76 -7.81
C PRO A 21 -23.69 6.06 -8.79
N LEU A 22 -24.23 5.09 -9.53
CA LEU A 22 -23.49 4.42 -10.60
C LEU A 22 -23.17 5.42 -11.72
N THR A 23 -21.90 5.77 -11.86
CA THR A 23 -21.42 6.71 -12.88
C THR A 23 -21.00 6.01 -14.17
N LYS A 24 -20.32 4.86 -14.06
CA LYS A 24 -19.71 4.12 -15.16
C LYS A 24 -19.70 2.62 -14.88
N VAL A 25 -19.83 1.83 -15.95
CA VAL A 25 -19.61 0.38 -15.91
C VAL A 25 -18.53 0.03 -16.92
N LEU A 26 -17.41 -0.45 -16.42
CA LEU A 26 -16.22 -0.71 -17.21
C LEU A 26 -15.94 -2.22 -17.22
N MET A 27 -15.38 -2.72 -18.31
CA MET A 27 -15.08 -4.15 -18.49
C MET A 27 -13.70 -4.34 -19.11
N GLN A 28 -12.89 -5.19 -18.50
CA GLN A 28 -11.70 -5.76 -19.11
C GLN A 28 -11.98 -7.23 -19.45
N VAL A 29 -11.60 -7.66 -20.65
CA VAL A 29 -11.72 -9.05 -21.08
C VAL A 29 -10.33 -9.68 -21.00
N HIS A 30 -10.18 -10.67 -20.12
CA HIS A 30 -8.91 -11.36 -19.91
C HIS A 30 -9.06 -12.86 -20.21
N GLU A 31 -8.18 -13.38 -21.06
CA GLU A 31 -8.10 -14.82 -21.41
C GLU A 31 -6.82 -15.48 -20.87
N GLY A 32 -6.11 -14.84 -19.93
CA GLY A 32 -4.90 -15.37 -19.34
C GLY A 32 -5.14 -16.26 -18.12
N VAL A 33 -4.03 -16.74 -17.55
CA VAL A 33 -4.02 -17.65 -16.38
C VAL A 33 -4.18 -16.89 -15.06
N SER A 34 -4.07 -15.56 -15.08
CA SER A 34 -4.18 -14.69 -13.91
C SER A 34 -5.65 -14.39 -13.60
N ASN A 35 -5.94 -14.14 -12.33
CA ASN A 35 -7.25 -13.65 -11.88
C ASN A 35 -7.45 -12.14 -12.10
N ALA A 36 -6.39 -11.42 -12.48
CA ALA A 36 -6.42 -10.01 -12.81
C ALA A 36 -6.03 -9.78 -14.27
N ALA A 37 -6.74 -8.85 -14.93
CA ALA A 37 -6.37 -8.40 -16.27
C ALA A 37 -5.00 -7.72 -16.25
N ALA A 38 -4.23 -7.88 -17.34
CA ALA A 38 -2.96 -7.19 -17.49
C ALA A 38 -3.17 -5.67 -17.55
N ALA A 39 -2.16 -4.90 -17.15
CA ALA A 39 -2.24 -3.43 -17.09
C ALA A 39 -2.49 -2.77 -18.46
N ASP A 40 -2.12 -3.44 -19.55
CA ASP A 40 -2.35 -3.02 -20.93
C ASP A 40 -3.69 -3.51 -21.51
N CYS A 41 -4.47 -4.28 -20.74
CA CYS A 41 -5.77 -4.77 -21.18
C CYS A 41 -6.76 -3.60 -21.33
N PRO A 42 -7.36 -3.40 -22.52
CA PRO A 42 -8.27 -2.29 -22.76
C PRO A 42 -9.47 -2.28 -21.81
N LEU A 43 -9.75 -1.13 -21.22
CA LEU A 43 -10.91 -0.89 -20.39
C LEU A 43 -12.07 -0.44 -21.27
N LEU A 44 -13.12 -1.26 -21.41
CA LEU A 44 -14.28 -0.96 -22.25
C LEU A 44 -15.38 -0.29 -21.43
N ASP A 45 -15.87 0.87 -21.88
CA ASP A 45 -17.11 1.45 -21.35
C ASP A 45 -18.29 0.67 -21.92
N LEU A 46 -19.03 -0.05 -21.07
CA LEU A 46 -20.14 -0.88 -21.56
C LEU A 46 -21.31 -0.09 -22.13
N ALA A 47 -21.46 1.19 -21.77
CA ALA A 47 -22.53 2.04 -22.28
C ALA A 47 -22.26 2.50 -23.71
N THR A 48 -20.98 2.75 -24.07
CA THR A 48 -20.59 3.26 -25.39
C THR A 48 -19.93 2.21 -26.29
N GLY A 49 -19.41 1.14 -25.70
CA GLY A 49 -18.57 0.14 -26.37
C GLY A 49 -17.17 0.64 -26.71
N ALA A 50 -16.81 1.88 -26.37
CA ALA A 50 -15.51 2.46 -26.65
C ALA A 50 -14.49 2.08 -25.57
N VAL A 51 -13.20 2.19 -25.91
CA VAL A 51 -12.12 2.11 -24.93
C VAL A 51 -12.16 3.38 -24.08
N ALA A 52 -12.30 3.20 -22.76
CA ALA A 52 -12.31 4.26 -21.78
C ALA A 52 -10.90 4.57 -21.29
N PRO A 53 -10.54 5.86 -21.10
CA PRO A 53 -9.32 6.22 -20.40
C PRO A 53 -9.41 5.83 -18.92
N THR A 54 -8.31 5.34 -18.35
CA THR A 54 -8.23 4.92 -16.94
C THR A 54 -8.37 6.10 -15.98
N VAL A 55 -7.76 7.24 -16.33
CA VAL A 55 -7.65 8.43 -15.46
C VAL A 55 -8.93 9.26 -15.33
N GLU A 56 -9.90 9.14 -16.23
CA GLU A 56 -11.17 9.89 -16.14
C GLU A 56 -12.19 9.20 -15.23
N ASN A 57 -11.95 7.94 -14.88
CA ASN A 57 -12.87 7.10 -14.14
C ASN A 57 -12.35 6.90 -12.72
N VAL A 58 -12.37 7.98 -11.93
CA VAL A 58 -11.86 7.99 -10.56
C VAL A 58 -12.97 7.94 -9.53
N ILE A 59 -12.75 7.17 -8.47
CA ILE A 59 -13.47 7.28 -7.20
C ILE A 59 -12.54 7.84 -6.14
N HIS A 60 -13.09 8.35 -5.04
CA HIS A 60 -12.29 8.85 -3.93
C HIS A 60 -12.56 8.05 -2.67
N GLU A 61 -11.51 7.74 -1.92
CA GLU A 61 -11.59 7.09 -0.62
C GLU A 61 -10.73 7.80 0.41
N ASP A 62 -11.18 7.78 1.67
CA ASP A 62 -10.43 8.33 2.80
C ASP A 62 -9.75 7.16 3.55
N LEU A 63 -8.44 7.27 3.79
CA LEU A 63 -7.62 6.25 4.45
C LEU A 63 -6.53 6.92 5.28
N CYS A 64 -6.44 6.57 6.57
CA CYS A 64 -5.47 7.14 7.51
C CYS A 64 -5.50 8.69 7.57
N GLY A 65 -6.69 9.29 7.37
CA GLY A 65 -6.86 10.75 7.34
C GLY A 65 -6.36 11.43 6.06
N LEU A 66 -5.96 10.66 5.05
CA LEU A 66 -5.62 11.14 3.71
C LEU A 66 -6.74 10.78 2.72
N ARG A 67 -6.85 11.57 1.65
CA ARG A 67 -7.80 11.32 0.56
C ARG A 67 -7.08 10.75 -0.65
N PHE A 68 -7.57 9.65 -1.19
CA PHE A 68 -6.99 8.99 -2.36
C PHE A 68 -7.97 9.06 -3.53
N SER A 69 -7.47 9.43 -4.71
CA SER A 69 -8.13 9.23 -6.00
C SER A 69 -7.71 7.86 -6.56
N LEU A 70 -8.69 7.04 -6.89
CA LEU A 70 -8.50 5.68 -7.35
C LEU A 70 -8.95 5.57 -8.79
N SER A 71 -8.01 5.36 -9.70
CA SER A 71 -8.33 5.03 -11.10
C SER A 71 -9.04 3.67 -11.17
N ALA A 72 -9.75 3.43 -12.27
CA ALA A 72 -10.54 2.20 -12.44
C ALA A 72 -9.73 0.90 -12.38
N THR A 73 -8.41 0.97 -12.57
CA THR A 73 -7.49 -0.17 -12.50
C THR A 73 -6.58 -0.12 -11.28
N ALA A 74 -6.74 0.87 -10.40
CA ALA A 74 -5.93 1.00 -9.20
C ALA A 74 -6.22 -0.17 -8.25
N PHE A 75 -5.15 -0.77 -7.71
CA PHE A 75 -5.29 -1.64 -6.55
C PHE A 75 -5.51 -0.78 -5.30
N PHE A 76 -6.54 -1.13 -4.53
CA PHE A 76 -6.81 -0.51 -3.23
C PHE A 76 -7.30 -1.55 -2.23
N GLN A 77 -7.13 -1.27 -0.94
CA GLN A 77 -7.51 -2.20 0.11
C GLN A 77 -9.03 -2.30 0.20
N VAL A 78 -9.56 -3.52 0.09
CA VAL A 78 -11.01 -3.78 0.14
C VAL A 78 -11.61 -3.56 1.54
N ASN A 79 -10.77 -3.55 2.58
CA ASN A 79 -11.16 -3.30 3.96
C ASN A 79 -10.32 -2.15 4.52
N THR A 80 -10.83 -0.92 4.36
CA THR A 80 -10.19 0.32 4.82
C THR A 80 -9.82 0.26 6.30
N CYS A 81 -10.76 -0.13 7.18
CA CYS A 81 -10.50 -0.18 8.63
C CYS A 81 -9.33 -1.11 9.00
N ALA A 82 -9.23 -2.27 8.34
CA ALA A 82 -8.12 -3.19 8.58
C ALA A 82 -6.80 -2.65 8.02
N ALA A 83 -6.84 -2.00 6.86
CA ALA A 83 -5.68 -1.36 6.25
C ALA A 83 -5.11 -0.24 7.14
N GLU A 84 -5.97 0.60 7.74
CA GLU A 84 -5.52 1.66 8.64
C GLU A 84 -4.77 1.09 9.85
N VAL A 85 -5.27 0.01 10.44
CA VAL A 85 -4.60 -0.68 11.55
C VAL A 85 -3.26 -1.26 11.10
N LEU A 86 -3.22 -1.92 9.94
CA LEU A 86 -2.00 -2.48 9.37
C LEU A 86 -0.94 -1.41 9.14
N TYR A 87 -1.32 -0.29 8.53
CA TYR A 87 -0.38 0.78 8.16
C TYR A 87 0.17 1.49 9.40
N ARG A 88 -0.68 1.71 10.40
CA ARG A 88 -0.25 2.22 11.71
C ARG A 88 0.78 1.29 12.35
N LEU A 89 0.50 -0.02 12.41
CA LEU A 89 1.43 -1.00 12.98
C LEU A 89 2.74 -1.07 12.20
N ALA A 90 2.69 -1.01 10.87
CA ALA A 90 3.89 -0.97 10.04
C ALA A 90 4.75 0.27 10.34
N GLY A 91 4.13 1.45 10.49
CA GLY A 91 4.81 2.67 10.90
C GLY A 91 5.44 2.57 12.31
N GLU A 92 4.71 2.00 13.26
CA GLU A 92 5.19 1.79 14.64
C GLU A 92 6.39 0.83 14.68
N TRP A 93 6.35 -0.26 13.94
CA TRP A 93 7.42 -1.25 13.89
C TRP A 93 8.65 -0.76 13.11
N ALA A 94 8.43 -0.02 12.03
CA ALA A 94 9.52 0.63 11.29
C ALA A 94 10.20 1.71 12.14
N SER A 95 9.46 2.33 13.07
CA SER A 95 9.92 3.38 13.98
C SER A 95 10.80 4.43 13.28
N PRO A 96 10.30 5.06 12.21
CA PRO A 96 11.09 5.97 11.42
C PRO A 96 11.48 7.20 12.27
N THR A 97 12.65 7.73 11.97
CA THR A 97 13.05 9.05 12.44
C THR A 97 12.77 10.06 11.32
N GLY A 98 12.64 11.34 11.64
CA GLY A 98 12.51 12.39 10.62
C GLY A 98 13.70 12.52 9.65
N ARG A 99 14.73 11.66 9.77
CA ARG A 99 15.87 11.53 8.85
C ARG A 99 15.80 10.27 7.98
N SER A 100 14.85 9.37 8.24
CA SER A 100 14.76 8.09 7.55
C SER A 100 14.36 8.26 6.08
N LEU A 101 14.91 7.39 5.23
CA LEU A 101 14.40 7.13 3.89
C LEU A 101 13.38 5.99 3.97
N LEU A 102 12.17 6.21 3.46
CA LEU A 102 11.21 5.12 3.24
C LEU A 102 11.27 4.67 1.79
N LEU A 103 11.66 3.41 1.57
CA LEU A 103 11.55 2.74 0.27
C LEU A 103 10.24 1.93 0.26
N ASP A 104 9.25 2.41 -0.49
CA ASP A 104 7.95 1.75 -0.65
C ASP A 104 7.96 0.95 -1.96
N VAL A 105 8.19 -0.36 -1.88
CA VAL A 105 8.36 -1.24 -3.05
C VAL A 105 7.04 -1.95 -3.33
N CYS A 106 6.63 -1.97 -4.60
CA CYS A 106 5.27 -2.32 -5.01
C CYS A 106 4.23 -1.36 -4.40
N CYS A 107 4.54 -0.06 -4.47
CA CYS A 107 3.79 0.98 -3.76
C CYS A 107 2.36 1.19 -4.28
N GLY A 108 2.02 0.66 -5.46
CA GLY A 108 0.72 0.87 -6.09
C GLY A 108 0.39 2.37 -6.19
N THR A 109 -0.78 2.76 -5.68
CA THR A 109 -1.23 4.15 -5.65
C THR A 109 -0.63 4.99 -4.49
N GLY A 110 0.38 4.46 -3.81
CA GLY A 110 1.18 5.15 -2.79
C GLY A 110 0.58 5.17 -1.39
N THR A 111 -0.37 4.28 -1.06
CA THR A 111 -1.12 4.35 0.20
C THR A 111 -0.22 4.25 1.44
N ILE A 112 0.73 3.32 1.46
CA ILE A 112 1.65 3.13 2.60
C ILE A 112 2.63 4.29 2.67
N GLY A 113 3.34 4.57 1.58
CA GLY A 113 4.33 5.64 1.51
C GLY A 113 3.76 7.00 1.91
N LEU A 114 2.57 7.36 1.41
CA LEU A 114 1.92 8.63 1.74
C LEU A 114 1.46 8.67 3.20
N THR A 115 0.90 7.58 3.73
CA THR A 115 0.49 7.49 5.14
C THR A 115 1.67 7.70 6.10
N LEU A 116 2.85 7.19 5.75
CA LEU A 116 4.04 7.29 6.59
C LEU A 116 4.91 8.52 6.28
N ALA A 117 4.54 9.32 5.28
CA ALA A 117 5.36 10.41 4.75
C ALA A 117 5.73 11.47 5.81
N ALA A 118 4.83 11.77 6.75
CA ALA A 118 5.08 12.75 7.81
C ALA A 118 6.18 12.32 8.81
N GLY A 119 6.45 11.01 8.91
CA GLY A 119 7.43 10.45 9.84
C GLY A 119 8.85 10.31 9.28
N VAL A 120 9.07 10.64 8.00
CA VAL A 120 10.32 10.35 7.28
C VAL A 120 10.85 11.59 6.55
N ALA A 121 12.14 11.60 6.23
CA ALA A 121 12.74 12.69 5.45
C ALA A 121 12.30 12.64 3.99
N LYS A 122 12.20 11.43 3.43
CA LYS A 122 11.87 11.20 2.02
C LYS A 122 11.18 9.86 1.87
N VAL A 123 10.13 9.83 1.06
CA VAL A 123 9.51 8.61 0.54
C VAL A 123 9.97 8.41 -0.90
N VAL A 124 10.37 7.19 -1.24
CA VAL A 124 10.63 6.80 -2.62
C VAL A 124 9.82 5.54 -2.92
N GLY A 125 8.76 5.71 -3.70
CA GLY A 125 7.90 4.62 -4.13
C GLY A 125 8.34 4.03 -5.47
N VAL A 126 8.34 2.71 -5.57
CA VAL A 126 8.65 1.97 -6.81
C VAL A 126 7.50 1.01 -7.11
N ASP A 127 7.01 1.04 -8.34
CA ASP A 127 6.02 0.07 -8.81
C ASP A 127 6.26 -0.26 -10.28
N ILE A 128 5.96 -1.49 -10.66
CA ILE A 128 6.10 -1.94 -12.05
C ILE A 128 5.02 -1.33 -12.96
N VAL A 129 3.87 -0.95 -12.39
CA VAL A 129 2.72 -0.42 -13.13
C VAL A 129 2.82 1.11 -13.20
N ALA A 130 3.09 1.64 -14.39
CA ALA A 130 3.22 3.08 -14.63
C ALA A 130 1.96 3.87 -14.22
N ASN A 131 0.76 3.37 -14.51
CA ASN A 131 -0.49 4.02 -14.12
C ASN A 131 -0.62 4.14 -12.60
N ALA A 132 -0.11 3.16 -11.83
CA ALA A 132 -0.14 3.22 -10.37
C ALA A 132 0.77 4.34 -9.84
N ILE A 133 1.92 4.55 -10.49
CA ILE A 133 2.83 5.66 -10.21
C ILE A 133 2.21 7.02 -10.54
N GLU A 134 1.45 7.13 -11.63
CA GLU A 134 0.67 8.33 -11.94
C GLU A 134 -0.38 8.62 -10.86
N ASP A 135 -1.10 7.58 -10.42
CA ASP A 135 -2.06 7.71 -9.32
C ASP A 135 -1.36 8.12 -8.00
N ALA A 136 -0.19 7.56 -7.68
CA ALA A 136 0.59 7.92 -6.49
C ALA A 136 1.06 9.39 -6.53
N GLN A 137 1.47 9.88 -7.71
CA GLN A 137 1.81 11.29 -7.91
C GLN A 137 0.59 12.20 -7.70
N ALA A 138 -0.56 11.83 -8.27
CA ALA A 138 -1.81 12.58 -8.10
C ALA A 138 -2.25 12.59 -6.63
N ASN A 139 -2.11 11.47 -5.92
CA ASN A 139 -2.45 11.36 -4.50
C ASN A 139 -1.50 12.14 -3.59
N ALA A 140 -0.20 12.17 -3.91
CA ALA A 140 0.75 13.03 -3.22
C ALA A 140 0.35 14.51 -3.34
N ALA A 141 0.04 14.96 -4.57
CA ALA A 141 -0.42 16.32 -4.83
C ALA A 141 -1.76 16.64 -4.15
N LEU A 142 -2.71 15.71 -4.19
CA LEU A 142 -4.03 15.84 -3.55
C LEU A 142 -3.93 16.07 -2.05
N ASN A 143 -2.96 15.44 -1.38
CA ASN A 143 -2.74 15.56 0.05
C ASN A 143 -1.68 16.62 0.42
N GLY A 144 -1.11 17.32 -0.56
CA GLY A 144 -0.07 18.33 -0.32
C GLY A 144 1.23 17.75 0.25
N ILE A 145 1.55 16.49 -0.07
CA ILE A 145 2.75 15.79 0.39
C ILE A 145 3.84 15.93 -0.69
N ASP A 146 4.93 16.62 -0.37
CA ASP A 146 5.99 16.99 -1.32
C ASP A 146 7.32 16.23 -1.10
N ASN A 147 7.47 15.50 0.01
CA ASN A 147 8.67 14.73 0.32
C ASN A 147 8.69 13.34 -0.35
N CYS A 148 7.97 13.15 -1.46
CA CYS A 148 7.91 11.88 -2.20
C CYS A 148 8.69 11.92 -3.53
N GLU A 149 9.14 10.77 -4.01
CA GLU A 149 9.58 10.50 -5.38
C GLU A 149 8.97 9.17 -5.81
N TRP A 150 8.48 9.09 -7.05
CA TRP A 150 7.76 7.92 -7.55
C TRP A 150 8.42 7.44 -8.84
N VAL A 151 8.74 6.15 -8.92
CA VAL A 151 9.48 5.57 -10.04
C VAL A 151 8.77 4.34 -10.58
N ALA A 152 8.46 4.38 -11.88
CA ALA A 152 7.92 3.21 -12.59
C ALA A 152 9.05 2.30 -13.05
N GLY A 153 8.99 1.02 -12.67
CA GLY A 153 9.95 0.02 -13.09
C GLY A 153 10.00 -1.17 -12.14
N LYS A 154 10.70 -2.22 -12.58
CA LYS A 154 10.96 -3.38 -11.74
C LYS A 154 11.87 -3.00 -10.58
N ALA A 155 11.57 -3.51 -9.40
CA ALA A 155 12.33 -3.20 -8.20
C ALA A 155 13.81 -3.58 -8.35
N GLU A 156 14.10 -4.75 -8.94
CA GLU A 156 15.46 -5.24 -9.17
C GLU A 156 16.30 -4.33 -10.08
N ASP A 157 15.66 -3.63 -11.02
CA ASP A 157 16.34 -2.75 -11.97
C ASP A 157 16.55 -1.34 -11.38
N VAL A 158 15.57 -0.86 -10.59
CA VAL A 158 15.52 0.53 -10.12
C VAL A 158 16.24 0.73 -8.78
N LEU A 159 16.12 -0.23 -7.85
CA LEU A 159 16.64 -0.08 -6.49
C LEU A 159 18.16 0.18 -6.41
N PRO A 160 19.04 -0.48 -7.20
CA PRO A 160 20.49 -0.21 -7.12
C PRO A 160 20.85 1.26 -7.36
N ALA A 161 20.20 1.90 -8.34
CA ALA A 161 20.43 3.31 -8.65
C ALA A 161 19.88 4.22 -7.54
N LEU A 162 18.69 3.91 -7.00
CA LEU A 162 18.08 4.66 -5.90
C LEU A 162 18.91 4.60 -4.62
N LEU A 163 19.39 3.41 -4.24
CA LEU A 163 20.24 3.23 -3.07
C LEU A 163 21.55 4.01 -3.20
N THR A 164 22.13 4.06 -4.40
CA THR A 164 23.33 4.88 -4.67
C THR A 164 23.01 6.37 -4.56
N LYS A 165 21.91 6.82 -5.17
CA LYS A 165 21.45 8.23 -5.14
C LYS A 165 21.20 8.71 -3.71
N TYR A 166 20.60 7.87 -2.88
CA TYR A 166 20.18 8.21 -1.52
C TYR A 166 21.12 7.72 -0.41
N ALA A 167 22.26 7.13 -0.74
CA ALA A 167 23.28 6.70 0.22
C ALA A 167 23.65 7.77 1.26
N PRO A 168 23.79 9.08 0.91
CA PRO A 168 24.10 10.11 1.91
C PRO A 168 23.00 10.31 2.96
N LEU A 169 21.75 10.02 2.64
CA LEU A 169 20.60 10.14 3.55
C LEU A 169 20.46 8.89 4.45
N ILE A 170 20.93 7.74 3.95
CA ILE A 170 20.94 6.46 4.68
C ILE A 170 22.16 6.35 5.62
N ALA A 171 23.25 7.07 5.33
CA ALA A 171 24.47 7.03 6.12
C ALA A 171 24.22 7.54 7.57
N PRO A 172 24.82 6.88 8.59
CA PRO A 172 24.75 7.40 9.95
C PRO A 172 25.35 8.81 9.99
N PRO A 173 24.84 9.69 10.87
CA PRO A 173 25.43 11.01 11.02
C PRO A 173 26.92 10.89 11.40
N PRO A 174 27.77 11.84 10.99
CA PRO A 174 29.17 11.87 11.40
C PRO A 174 29.28 11.78 12.92
N GLN A 175 30.17 10.92 13.43
CA GLN A 175 30.33 10.62 14.86
C GLN A 175 30.57 11.88 15.73
N ASP A 176 31.07 12.97 15.15
CA ASP A 176 31.32 14.24 15.83
C ASP A 176 30.04 15.03 16.22
N THR A 177 28.85 14.56 15.82
CA THR A 177 27.56 15.19 16.18
C THR A 177 26.87 14.53 17.37
N LEU A 178 27.45 13.46 17.94
CA LEU A 178 26.98 12.91 19.20
C LEU A 178 27.41 13.88 20.32
N LEU A 179 26.44 14.62 20.85
CA LEU A 179 26.62 15.35 22.11
C LEU A 179 27.17 14.36 23.16
N PRO A 180 28.12 14.78 24.03
CA PRO A 180 28.67 13.90 25.04
C PRO A 180 27.52 13.33 25.87
N GLU A 181 27.51 12.00 26.06
CA GLU A 181 26.47 11.31 26.81
C GLU A 181 26.23 12.05 28.14
N ALA A 182 24.97 12.42 28.38
CA ALA A 182 24.56 12.95 29.66
C ALA A 182 24.74 11.85 30.71
N SER A 183 25.91 11.81 31.33
CA SER A 183 26.17 10.99 32.51
C SER A 183 25.24 11.47 33.63
N GLY A 184 24.13 10.78 33.83
CA GLY A 184 23.15 11.18 34.84
C GLY A 184 21.86 10.36 34.82
N LEU A 185 21.96 9.04 34.92
CA LEU A 185 20.80 8.22 35.31
C LEU A 185 20.84 8.00 36.84
N PRO A 186 19.79 8.34 37.60
CA PRO A 186 19.72 8.03 39.02
C PRO A 186 19.53 6.51 39.23
N PRO A 187 20.00 5.94 40.36
CA PRO A 187 19.89 4.51 40.59
C PRO A 187 18.47 4.12 40.99
N GLY A 188 18.01 2.98 40.46
CA GLY A 188 16.99 2.15 41.10
C GLY A 188 15.68 2.02 40.33
N ARG A 189 15.51 0.88 39.66
CA ARG A 189 14.38 -0.02 39.93
C ARG A 189 14.77 -1.44 39.60
N ASP A 190 14.72 -2.27 40.63
CA ASP A 190 15.16 -3.65 40.67
C ASP A 190 14.50 -4.51 39.60
N ALA A 191 15.32 -5.32 38.95
CA ALA A 191 14.88 -6.50 38.20
C ALA A 191 14.37 -7.53 39.21
N ALA A 192 13.06 -7.60 39.40
CA ALA A 192 12.43 -8.75 40.04
C ALA A 192 12.11 -9.80 38.97
N ALA A 193 12.98 -10.81 38.91
CA ALA A 193 12.68 -12.24 38.82
C ALA A 193 11.53 -12.67 37.88
N MET A 194 11.89 -13.21 36.72
CA MET A 194 11.08 -14.25 36.06
C MET A 194 11.79 -15.57 36.37
N ASP A 195 11.18 -16.32 37.29
CA ASP A 195 11.69 -17.55 37.90
C ASP A 195 11.66 -18.72 36.91
N ASP A 196 12.67 -19.59 37.03
CA ASP A 196 12.85 -20.82 36.27
C ASP A 196 11.73 -21.84 36.53
N ALA A 197 11.29 -22.52 35.48
CA ALA A 197 10.63 -23.82 35.60
C ALA A 197 11.02 -24.72 34.43
N GLU A 198 12.07 -25.50 34.62
CA GLU A 198 12.41 -26.63 33.76
C GLU A 198 11.60 -27.90 34.13
N ALA A 199 11.30 -28.65 33.07
CA ALA A 199 11.23 -30.11 32.96
C ALA A 199 10.03 -30.88 33.55
N SER A 200 9.21 -31.41 32.64
CA SER A 200 8.89 -32.85 32.65
C SER A 200 8.54 -33.32 31.24
N GLY A 201 9.25 -34.35 30.78
CA GLY A 201 9.09 -34.94 29.45
C GLY A 201 7.80 -35.74 29.26
N GLY A 202 7.53 -36.05 27.99
CA GLY A 202 6.50 -36.95 27.52
C GLY A 202 6.56 -37.03 26.00
N GLU A 203 7.11 -38.13 25.49
CA GLU A 203 6.93 -38.58 24.11
C GLU A 203 5.47 -39.06 23.94
N GLU A 204 4.80 -38.66 22.84
CA GLU A 204 3.67 -39.35 22.19
C GLU A 204 3.31 -38.56 20.91
N GLU A 205 3.73 -39.02 19.73
CA GLU A 205 2.94 -39.78 18.73
C GLU A 205 2.00 -38.91 17.87
N GLU A 206 2.49 -38.45 16.70
CA GLU A 206 1.67 -37.78 15.69
C GLU A 206 1.24 -38.79 14.61
N ALA A 207 0.02 -39.31 14.76
CA ALA A 207 -0.67 -40.07 13.72
C ALA A 207 -1.38 -39.11 12.75
N ALA A 208 -0.98 -39.20 11.48
CA ALA A 208 -1.64 -38.52 10.37
C ALA A 208 -3.08 -39.03 10.17
N ALA A 209 -4.04 -38.10 10.05
CA ALA A 209 -5.36 -38.39 9.51
C ALA A 209 -5.78 -37.30 8.52
N ALA A 210 -5.84 -37.72 7.25
CA ALA A 210 -6.46 -37.01 6.15
C ALA A 210 -7.97 -36.87 6.40
N ALA A 211 -8.55 -35.73 6.01
CA ALA A 211 -9.99 -35.55 5.90
C ALA A 211 -10.33 -34.90 4.56
N THR A 212 -10.72 -35.75 3.61
CA THR A 212 -11.54 -35.43 2.46
C THR A 212 -13.00 -35.63 2.86
N ALA A 213 -13.83 -34.60 2.73
CA ALA A 213 -15.27 -34.71 2.44
C ALA A 213 -15.79 -33.33 2.02
#